data_AF-A0AAD9KIY8-F1
#
_entry.id   AF-A0AAD9KIY8-F1
#
_cell.length_a   1.000
_cell.length_b   1.000
_cell.length_c   1.000
_cell.angle_alpha   90.00
_cell.angle_beta   90.00
_cell.angle_gamma   90.00
#
_symmetry.space_group_name_H-M   'P 1'
#
loop_
_entity.id
_entity.type
_entity.pdbx_description
1 polymer ?
#
loop_
_entity_poly.entity_id
_entity_poly.type
_entity_poly.pdbx_seq_one_letter_code
_entity_poly.pdbx_strand_id
1 'polypeptide(L)'
;MIMEQHIKSKCKAAYAQLYNIGKVRKYLDHQSAEKLIHALVHSHIDYSNALLIGLPKYLIQKLQMVQNTAARVLCRIGKYDHITSTLKSLHWLPVGFRFKY
;
A
#
# COMPACT_ATOMS: atom_id res chain seq x y z
N MET A 1 -13.56 -17.40 -4.15
CA MET A 1 -12.32 -18.08 -4.61
C MET A 1 -11.54 -17.31 -5.67
N ILE A 2 -12.15 -16.87 -6.80
CA ILE A 2 -11.42 -16.16 -7.86
C ILE A 2 -10.91 -14.76 -7.41
N MET A 3 -11.77 -13.98 -6.75
CA MET A 3 -11.41 -12.63 -6.28
C MET A 3 -10.32 -12.64 -5.21
N GLU A 4 -10.33 -13.62 -4.30
CA GLU A 4 -9.30 -13.75 -3.27
C GLU A 4 -7.93 -14.09 -3.86
N GLN A 5 -7.89 -14.95 -4.87
CA GLN A 5 -6.66 -15.28 -5.60
C GLN A 5 -6.14 -14.06 -6.37
N HIS A 6 -7.05 -13.30 -6.98
CA HIS A 6 -6.71 -12.04 -7.65
C HIS A 6 -6.05 -11.05 -6.68
N ILE A 7 -6.67 -10.82 -5.52
CA ILE A 7 -6.13 -9.91 -4.48
C ILE A 7 -4.77 -10.41 -3.99
N LYS A 8 -4.62 -11.71 -3.74
CA LYS A 8 -3.33 -12.30 -3.33
C LYS A 8 -2.25 -12.07 -4.38
N SER A 9 -2.58 -12.25 -5.66
CA SER A 9 -1.67 -11.99 -6.78
C SER A 9 -1.25 -10.52 -6.85
N LYS A 10 -2.21 -9.59 -6.74
CA LYS A 10 -1.95 -8.15 -6.69
C LYS A 10 -1.09 -7.75 -5.50
N CYS A 11 -1.39 -8.26 -4.31
CA CYS A 11 -0.56 -8.05 -3.12
C CYS A 11 0.88 -8.53 -3.35
N LYS A 12 1.06 -9.71 -3.96
CA LYS A 12 2.38 -10.26 -4.26
C LYS A 12 3.16 -9.37 -5.23
N ALA A 13 2.50 -8.90 -6.30
CA ALA A 13 3.10 -7.98 -7.26
C ALA A 13 3.50 -6.65 -6.61
N ALA A 14 2.61 -6.08 -5.78
CA ALA A 14 2.88 -4.86 -5.04
C ALA A 14 4.09 -5.02 -4.10
N TYR A 15 4.19 -6.11 -3.35
CA TYR A 15 5.36 -6.38 -2.51
C TYR A 15 6.66 -6.52 -3.31
N ALA A 16 6.63 -7.19 -4.47
CA ALA A 16 7.81 -7.32 -5.32
C ALA A 16 8.29 -5.95 -5.83
N GLN A 17 7.36 -5.09 -6.25
CA GLN A 17 7.67 -3.73 -6.67
C GLN A 17 8.17 -2.86 -5.50
N LEU A 18 7.54 -2.94 -4.33
CA LEU A 18 8.00 -2.24 -3.12
C LEU A 18 9.41 -2.65 -2.70
N TYR A 19 9.74 -3.94 -2.83
CA TYR A 19 11.08 -4.43 -2.57
C TYR A 19 12.11 -3.82 -3.54
N ASN A 20 11.78 -3.75 -4.83
CA ASN A 20 12.63 -3.11 -5.83
C ASN A 20 12.78 -1.61 -5.59
N ILE A 21 11.69 -0.91 -5.27
CA ILE A 21 11.72 0.52 -4.92
C ILE A 21 12.57 0.72 -3.66
N GLY A 22 12.44 -0.14 -2.65
CA GLY A 22 13.25 -0.09 -1.43
C GLY A 22 14.75 -0.17 -1.69
N LYS A 23 15.19 -0.98 -2.67
CA LYS A 23 16.60 -1.07 -3.08
C LYS A 23 17.13 0.23 -3.69
N VAL A 24 16.34 0.87 -4.54
CA VAL A 24 16.73 2.12 -5.21
C VAL A 24 16.40 3.37 -4.39
N ARG A 25 15.62 3.24 -3.32
CA ARG A 25 15.14 4.35 -2.48
C ARG A 25 16.24 5.26 -1.96
N LYS A 26 17.44 4.72 -1.69
CA LYS A 26 18.61 5.48 -1.25
C LYS A 26 19.13 6.47 -2.31
N TYR A 27 18.89 6.18 -3.59
CA TYR A 27 19.33 6.97 -4.73
C TYR A 27 18.26 7.93 -5.28
N LEU A 28 17.03 7.83 -4.78
CA LEU A 28 15.90 8.66 -5.21
C LEU A 28 15.67 9.82 -4.24
N ASP A 29 15.38 10.99 -4.79
CA ASP A 29 14.84 12.12 -4.04
C ASP A 29 13.45 11.77 -3.47
N HIS A 30 13.01 12.52 -2.45
CA HIS A 30 11.76 12.23 -1.77
C HIS A 30 10.55 12.35 -2.71
N GLN A 31 10.52 13.37 -3.57
CA GLN A 31 9.38 13.67 -4.41
C GLN A 31 9.20 12.64 -5.53
N SER A 32 10.28 12.15 -6.13
CA SER A 32 10.26 11.07 -7.12
C SER A 32 9.84 9.74 -6.47
N ALA A 33 10.36 9.45 -5.28
CA ALA A 33 9.95 8.26 -4.54
C ALA A 33 8.45 8.30 -4.17
N GLU A 34 7.96 9.47 -3.76
CA GLU A 34 6.55 9.71 -3.47
C GLU A 34 5.68 9.43 -4.69
N LYS A 35 6.00 10.01 -5.85
CA LYS A 35 5.28 9.76 -7.11
C LYS A 35 5.23 8.27 -7.48
N LEU A 36 6.36 7.57 -7.40
CA LEU A 36 6.43 6.14 -7.70
C LEU A 36 5.55 5.31 -6.76
N ILE A 37 5.62 5.61 -5.47
CA ILE A 37 4.85 4.92 -4.45
C ILE A 37 3.34 5.23 -4.59
N HIS A 38 2.97 6.46 -4.89
CA HIS A 38 1.58 6.85 -5.17
C HIS A 38 1.03 6.11 -6.40
N ALA A 39 1.80 6.03 -7.49
CA ALA A 39 1.39 5.27 -8.68
C ALA A 39 1.19 3.77 -8.38
N LEU A 40 2.05 3.18 -7.55
CA LEU A 40 1.93 1.79 -7.10
C LEU A 40 0.69 1.58 -6.23
N VAL A 41 0.46 2.42 -5.23
CA VAL A 41 -0.71 2.34 -4.36
C VAL A 41 -1.99 2.52 -5.17
N HIS A 42 -2.01 3.48 -6.10
CA HIS A 42 -3.18 3.72 -6.94
C HIS A 42 -3.51 2.51 -7.84
N SER A 43 -2.51 1.95 -8.52
CA SER A 43 -2.68 0.83 -9.45
C SER A 43 -3.04 -0.51 -8.79
N HIS A 44 -2.59 -0.74 -7.56
CA HIS A 44 -2.84 -2.02 -6.85
C HIS A 44 -3.91 -1.96 -5.77
N ILE A 45 -4.18 -0.79 -5.18
CA ILE A 45 -5.10 -0.62 -4.06
C ILE A 45 -6.33 0.19 -4.50
N ASP A 46 -6.15 1.38 -5.09
CA ASP A 46 -7.28 2.28 -5.37
C ASP A 46 -8.14 1.90 -6.57
N TYR A 47 -7.56 1.28 -7.61
CA TYR A 47 -8.33 0.72 -8.72
C TYR A 47 -9.41 -0.28 -8.25
N SER A 48 -9.20 -0.92 -7.10
CA SER A 48 -10.09 -1.97 -6.59
C SER A 48 -11.05 -1.49 -5.50
N ASN A 49 -11.17 -0.19 -5.19
CA ASN A 49 -11.98 0.30 -4.06
C ASN A 49 -13.44 -0.20 -4.10
N ALA A 50 -14.06 -0.25 -5.29
CA ALA A 50 -15.41 -0.83 -5.45
C ALA A 50 -15.46 -2.34 -5.20
N LEU A 51 -14.39 -3.07 -5.54
CA LEU A 51 -14.25 -4.51 -5.33
C LEU A 51 -13.91 -4.87 -3.88
N LEU A 52 -13.67 -3.88 -3.01
CA LEU A 52 -13.43 -4.10 -1.58
C LEU A 52 -14.74 -4.32 -0.79
N ILE A 53 -15.87 -3.88 -1.34
CA ILE A 53 -17.19 -4.04 -0.72
C ILE A 53 -17.54 -5.52 -0.67
N GLY A 54 -17.76 -6.06 0.54
CA GLY A 54 -18.09 -7.46 0.75
C GLY A 54 -16.90 -8.42 0.88
N LEU A 55 -15.65 -7.93 0.85
CA LEU A 55 -14.49 -8.79 1.09
C LEU A 55 -14.35 -9.21 2.56
N PRO A 56 -13.84 -10.43 2.81
CA PRO A 56 -13.40 -10.83 4.14
C PRO A 56 -12.39 -9.85 4.74
N LYS A 57 -12.54 -9.55 6.05
CA LYS A 57 -11.66 -8.63 6.81
C LYS A 57 -10.17 -8.96 6.68
N TYR A 58 -9.82 -10.24 6.57
CA TYR A 58 -8.42 -10.66 6.47
C TYR A 58 -7.75 -10.21 5.16
N LEU A 59 -8.50 -10.06 4.05
CA LEU A 59 -7.97 -9.54 2.79
C LEU A 59 -7.78 -8.03 2.86
N ILE A 60 -8.72 -7.33 3.48
CA ILE A 60 -8.62 -5.88 3.74
C ILE A 60 -7.37 -5.59 4.59
N GLN A 61 -7.11 -6.41 5.61
CA GLN A 61 -5.89 -6.29 6.41
C GLN A 61 -4.62 -6.51 5.59
N LYS A 62 -4.59 -7.48 4.66
CA LYS A 62 -3.43 -7.67 3.77
C LYS A 62 -3.16 -6.45 2.90
N LEU A 63 -4.20 -5.83 2.35
CA LEU A 63 -4.07 -4.59 1.57
C LEU A 63 -3.57 -3.43 2.44
N GLN A 64 -4.06 -3.32 3.68
CA GLN A 64 -3.55 -2.34 4.64
C GLN A 64 -2.06 -2.55 4.93
N MET A 65 -1.60 -3.80 5.05
CA MET A 65 -0.18 -4.09 5.25
C MET A 65 0.68 -3.66 4.05
N VAL A 66 0.18 -3.81 2.82
CA VAL A 66 0.86 -3.31 1.62
C VAL A 66 0.97 -1.79 1.68
N GLN A 67 -0.11 -1.09 1.98
CA GLN A 67 -0.11 0.38 2.13
C GLN A 67 0.86 0.83 3.22
N ASN A 68 0.85 0.17 4.39
CA ASN A 68 1.77 0.48 5.49
C ASN A 68 3.23 0.29 5.07
N THR A 69 3.52 -0.78 4.33
CA THR A 69 4.86 -1.06 3.82
C THR A 69 5.29 0.00 2.81
N ALA A 70 4.39 0.43 1.94
CA ALA A 70 4.65 1.51 0.98
C ALA A 70 5.01 2.83 1.67
N ALA A 71 4.25 3.22 2.71
CA ALA A 71 4.55 4.40 3.52
C ALA A 71 5.91 4.26 4.24
N ARG A 72 6.25 3.08 4.77
CA ARG A 72 7.57 2.83 5.36
C ARG A 72 8.71 2.98 4.37
N VAL A 73 8.56 2.44 3.16
CA VAL A 73 9.57 2.58 2.09
C VAL A 73 9.74 4.04 1.69
N LEU A 74 8.65 4.80 1.60
CA LEU A 74 8.68 6.22 1.26
C LEU A 74 9.41 7.05 2.33
N CYS A 75 8.99 6.92 3.59
CA CYS A 75 9.49 7.69 4.73
C CYS A 75 10.76 7.10 5.37
N ARG A 76 11.26 5.97 4.86
CA ARG A 76 12.44 5.24 5.39
C ARG A 76 12.29 4.91 6.89
N ILE A 77 11.10 4.46 7.26
CA ILE A 77 10.74 4.13 8.63
C ILE A 77 11.08 2.68 8.95
N GLY A 78 11.50 2.41 10.18
CA GLY A 78 11.82 1.08 10.67
C GLY A 78 10.62 0.13 10.65
N LYS A 79 10.91 -1.18 10.63
CA LYS A 79 9.88 -2.24 10.56
C LYS A 79 8.89 -2.18 11.73
N TYR A 80 9.37 -1.82 12.92
CA TYR A 80 8.60 -1.85 14.17
C TYR A 80 8.06 -0.49 14.58
N ASP A 81 8.40 0.57 13.84
CA ASP A 81 7.93 1.91 14.14
C ASP A 81 6.43 2.06 13.84
N HIS A 82 5.81 2.96 14.61
CA HIS A 82 4.39 3.25 14.52
C HIS A 82 4.05 3.97 13.21
N ILE A 83 3.15 3.37 12.42
CA ILE A 83 2.86 3.83 11.05
C ILE A 83 1.76 4.90 10.98
N THR A 84 0.91 5.01 11.99
CA THR A 84 -0.30 5.83 11.95
C THR A 84 0.00 7.32 11.79
N SER A 85 1.04 7.84 12.45
CA SER A 85 1.48 9.24 12.30
C SER A 85 1.92 9.53 10.86
N THR A 86 2.65 8.59 10.27
CA THR A 86 3.15 8.68 8.89
C THR A 86 2.02 8.67 7.86
N LEU A 87 1.02 7.82 8.04
CA LEU A 87 -0.13 7.80 7.13
C LEU A 87 -0.89 9.12 7.18
N LYS A 88 -1.01 9.73 8.37
CA LYS A 88 -1.63 11.05 8.53
C LYS A 88 -0.82 12.14 7.85
N SER A 89 0.50 12.17 8.02
CA SER A 89 1.37 13.16 7.37
C SER A 89 1.38 13.03 5.85
N LEU A 90 1.22 11.82 5.33
CA LEU A 90 1.09 11.56 3.89
C LEU A 90 -0.34 11.78 3.36
N HIS A 91 -1.31 12.11 4.24
CA HIS A 91 -2.74 12.19 3.91
C HIS A 91 -3.32 10.91 3.30
N TRP A 92 -2.77 9.75 3.66
CA TRP A 92 -3.20 8.47 3.12
C TRP A 92 -4.33 7.85 3.95
N LEU A 93 -5.51 7.72 3.36
CA LEU A 93 -6.65 7.07 4.00
C LEU A 93 -6.39 5.55 4.16
N PRO A 94 -6.62 4.94 5.34
CA PRO A 94 -6.51 3.50 5.49
C PRO A 94 -7.54 2.76 4.63
N VAL A 95 -7.16 1.60 4.09
CA VAL A 95 -7.95 0.81 3.13
C VAL A 95 -9.37 0.52 3.65
N GLY A 96 -9.51 0.21 4.95
CA GLY A 96 -10.80 -0.07 5.59
C GLY A 96 -11.80 1.08 5.59
N PHE A 97 -11.35 2.32 5.36
CA PHE A 97 -12.20 3.52 5.29
C PHE A 97 -12.48 3.96 3.85
N ARG A 98 -11.84 3.35 2.84
CA ARG A 98 -11.96 3.77 1.43
C ARG A 98 -13.29 3.39 0.77
N PHE A 99 -14.05 2.47 1.35
CA PHE A 99 -15.30 1.94 0.80
C PHE A 99 -16.51 2.18 1.71
N LYS A 100 -16.39 3.04 2.73
CA LYS A 100 -17.44 3.31 3.73
C LYS A 100 -18.41 4.44 3.32
N TYR A 101 -18.64 4.66 2.02
CA TYR A 101 -19.50 5.73 1.51
C TYR A 101 -20.49 5.18 0.49
#